data_AF-A0A820JPJ1-F1
#
_entry.id   AF-A0A820JPJ1-F1
#
_cell.length_a   1.000
_cell.length_b   1.000
_cell.length_c   1.000
_cell.angle_alpha   90.00
_cell.angle_beta   90.00
_cell.angle_gamma   90.00
#
_symmetry.space_group_name_H-M   'P 1'
#
loop_
_entity.id
_entity.type
_entity.pdbx_description
1 polymer ?
#
loop_
_entity_poly.entity_id
_entity_poly.type
_entity_poly.pdbx_seq_one_letter_code
_entity_poly.pdbx_strand_id
1 'polypeptide(L)'
;WKIYKKYHHKNYTTAGEEKERLGKFIDNLKLIIQANTNFEKGLKSFNLQLNQYGDMNLEEFRAKLTGLNSDAQEENAPAEVHARARRFLMDSIAKKIDKEIRKKINKTLSGKKKRPGGSGSYSSGGSYSSGGSYSSGELFPSGGSYSRNTLRKLSTTRATSRLSKGAVDYRQYMQPIENQGRCGSCYAFAVTSAIEGTFKFKKNEDIKLSKQQLVDCSPSSGCSGGTLGQTFNYIKERGG
;
A
#
# COMPACT_ATOMS: atom_id res chain seq x y z
N TRP A 1 -4.03 27.63 0.34
CA TRP A 1 -2.94 27.90 -0.62
C TRP A 1 -1.64 28.39 0.03
N LYS A 2 -1.58 29.59 0.62
CA LYS A 2 -0.33 30.11 1.24
C LYS A 2 0.30 29.17 2.27
N ILE A 3 -0.53 28.58 3.15
CA ILE A 3 -0.09 27.58 4.14
C ILE A 3 0.51 26.34 3.47
N TYR A 4 -0.18 25.81 2.45
CA TYR A 4 0.30 24.67 1.66
C TYR A 4 1.67 24.94 1.03
N LYS A 5 1.83 26.10 0.35
CA LYS A 5 3.11 26.47 -0.25
C LYS A 5 4.23 26.55 0.78
N LYS A 6 3.97 27.18 1.93
CA LYS A 6 4.95 27.30 3.02
C LYS A 6 5.32 25.93 3.60
N TYR A 7 4.34 25.07 3.84
CA TYR A 7 4.54 23.76 4.47
C TYR A 7 5.28 22.77 3.56
N HIS A 8 5.03 22.80 2.25
CA HIS A 8 5.69 21.92 1.27
C HIS A 8 6.80 22.59 0.47
N HIS A 9 7.29 23.75 0.94
CA HIS A 9 8.39 24.49 0.31
C HIS A 9 8.18 24.73 -1.19
N LYS A 10 6.95 25.07 -1.59
CA LYS A 10 6.60 25.34 -2.99
C LYS A 10 7.01 26.76 -3.37
N ASN A 11 7.77 26.84 -4.45
CA ASN A 11 8.18 28.10 -5.07
C ASN A 11 7.85 28.05 -6.57
N TYR A 12 7.18 29.09 -7.08
CA TYR A 12 6.76 29.20 -8.47
C TYR A 12 7.34 30.50 -9.03
N THR A 13 7.94 30.43 -10.21
CA THR A 13 8.76 31.54 -10.74
C THR A 13 7.92 32.63 -11.38
N THR A 14 6.75 32.28 -11.91
CA THR A 14 5.86 33.21 -12.61
C THR A 14 4.47 33.21 -12.01
N ALA A 15 3.77 34.36 -12.13
CA ALA A 15 2.37 34.45 -11.74
C ALA A 15 1.47 33.51 -12.56
N GLY A 16 1.82 33.25 -13.82
CA GLY A 16 1.14 32.29 -14.68
C GLY A 16 1.25 30.85 -14.14
N GLU A 17 2.46 30.42 -13.80
CA GLU A 17 2.70 29.11 -13.17
C GLU A 17 1.94 29.00 -11.84
N GLU A 18 2.03 30.02 -10.98
CA GLU A 18 1.32 29.99 -9.69
C GLU A 18 -0.19 29.86 -9.88
N LYS A 19 -0.77 30.55 -10.87
CA LYS A 19 -2.20 30.45 -11.19
C LYS A 19 -2.59 29.05 -11.66
N GLU A 20 -1.78 28.43 -12.53
CA GLU A 20 -2.01 27.05 -12.99
C GLU A 20 -1.92 26.05 -11.83
N ARG A 21 -0.90 26.18 -10.98
CA ARG A 21 -0.67 25.34 -9.79
C ARG A 21 -1.79 25.46 -8.77
N LEU A 22 -2.31 26.67 -8.58
CA LEU A 22 -3.49 26.92 -7.74
C LEU A 22 -4.73 26.22 -8.30
N GLY A 23 -4.93 26.21 -9.62
CA GLY A 23 -6.02 25.48 -10.27
C GLY A 23 -5.97 23.98 -9.94
N LYS A 24 -4.82 23.33 -10.21
CA LYS A 24 -4.58 21.92 -9.87
C LYS A 24 -4.78 21.63 -8.38
N PHE A 25 -4.33 22.54 -7.53
CA PHE A 25 -4.51 22.46 -6.09
C PHE A 25 -5.99 22.47 -5.66
N ILE A 26 -6.80 23.35 -6.23
CA ILE A 26 -8.23 23.41 -5.96
C ILE A 26 -8.92 22.12 -6.42
N ASP A 27 -8.58 21.60 -7.59
CA ASP A 27 -9.19 20.38 -8.12
C ASP A 27 -8.85 19.16 -7.28
N ASN A 28 -7.60 19.04 -6.81
CA ASN A 28 -7.21 17.99 -5.87
C ASN A 28 -7.91 18.13 -4.50
N LEU A 29 -8.15 19.36 -4.01
CA LEU A 29 -8.95 19.55 -2.79
C LEU A 29 -10.38 19.07 -2.97
N LYS A 30 -11.03 19.36 -4.10
CA LYS A 30 -12.37 18.84 -4.41
C LYS A 30 -12.39 17.32 -4.42
N LEU A 31 -11.39 16.70 -5.06
CA LEU A 31 -11.23 15.24 -5.08
C LEU A 31 -11.11 14.66 -3.66
N ILE A 32 -10.29 15.27 -2.81
CA ILE A 32 -10.10 14.83 -1.42
C ILE A 32 -11.41 14.93 -0.63
N ILE A 33 -12.10 16.06 -0.71
CA ILE A 33 -13.36 16.29 0.00
C ILE A 33 -14.40 15.24 -0.44
N GLN A 34 -14.59 15.06 -1.74
CA GLN A 34 -15.55 14.09 -2.26
C GLN A 34 -15.21 12.65 -1.86
N ALA A 35 -13.93 12.27 -1.92
CA ALA A 35 -13.49 10.95 -1.50
C ALA A 35 -13.74 10.71 0.00
N ASN A 36 -13.52 11.73 0.83
CA ASN A 36 -13.73 11.64 2.28
C ASN A 36 -15.21 11.62 2.66
N THR A 37 -16.07 12.39 1.98
CA THR A 37 -17.52 12.26 2.12
C THR A 37 -17.99 10.85 1.78
N ASN A 38 -17.44 10.23 0.73
CA ASN A 38 -17.78 8.86 0.36
C ASN A 38 -17.23 7.84 1.38
N PHE A 39 -16.06 8.09 1.97
CA PHE A 39 -15.51 7.28 3.05
C PHE A 39 -16.39 7.31 4.30
N GLU A 40 -16.85 8.50 4.72
CA GLU A 40 -17.76 8.66 5.87
C GLU A 40 -19.11 7.97 5.65
N LYS A 41 -19.59 7.94 4.41
CA LYS A 41 -20.79 7.19 4.01
C LYS A 41 -20.57 5.68 3.87
N GLY A 42 -19.36 5.17 4.07
CA GLY A 42 -19.01 3.77 3.84
C GLY A 42 -18.98 3.34 2.37
N LEU A 43 -19.04 4.29 1.42
CA LEU A 43 -18.97 4.05 -0.02
C LEU A 43 -17.53 3.88 -0.51
N LYS A 44 -16.53 4.31 0.28
CA LYS A 44 -15.12 4.05 0.06
C LYS A 44 -14.50 3.47 1.33
N SER A 45 -13.54 2.57 1.14
CA SER A 45 -12.78 1.94 2.24
C SER A 45 -11.55 2.74 2.68
N PHE A 46 -11.27 3.86 2.02
CA PHE A 46 -10.12 4.72 2.29
C PHE A 46 -10.49 6.19 2.20
N ASN A 47 -9.76 7.00 2.96
CA ASN A 47 -9.78 8.46 2.88
C ASN A 47 -8.54 8.99 2.14
N LEU A 48 -8.63 10.23 1.68
CA LEU A 48 -7.53 10.98 1.08
C LEU A 48 -7.12 12.14 1.98
N GLN A 49 -5.86 12.52 1.88
CA GLN A 49 -5.31 13.69 2.57
C GLN A 49 -4.42 14.47 1.62
N LEU A 50 -4.37 15.78 1.83
CA LEU A 50 -3.46 16.67 1.12
C LEU A 50 -2.00 16.33 1.49
N ASN A 51 -1.14 16.23 0.48
CA ASN A 51 0.28 15.98 0.61
C ASN A 51 1.07 16.87 -0.36
N GLN A 52 2.39 16.69 -0.44
CA GLN A 52 3.29 17.50 -1.28
C GLN A 52 2.99 17.49 -2.79
N TYR A 53 2.10 16.61 -3.25
CA TYR A 53 1.69 16.49 -4.66
C TYR A 53 0.35 17.17 -4.93
N GLY A 54 -0.21 17.90 -3.96
CA GLY A 54 -1.50 18.56 -4.07
C GLY A 54 -1.60 19.55 -5.24
N ASP A 55 -0.51 20.05 -5.78
CA ASP A 55 -0.44 20.98 -6.93
C ASP A 55 -0.06 20.31 -8.27
N MET A 56 -0.17 18.98 -8.36
CA MET A 56 0.05 18.20 -9.58
C MET A 56 -1.21 17.43 -9.98
N ASN A 57 -1.46 17.28 -11.27
CA ASN A 57 -2.47 16.34 -11.75
C ASN A 57 -1.87 14.92 -11.86
N LEU A 58 -2.73 13.92 -12.08
CA LEU A 58 -2.33 12.51 -12.12
C LEU A 58 -1.34 12.21 -13.25
N GLU A 59 -1.53 12.83 -14.41
CA GLU A 59 -0.65 12.65 -15.58
C GLU A 59 0.75 13.21 -15.32
N GLU A 60 0.84 14.43 -14.79
CA GLU A 60 2.08 15.07 -14.38
C GLU A 60 2.80 14.26 -13.31
N PHE A 61 2.05 13.73 -12.32
CA PHE A 61 2.60 12.86 -11.29
C PHE A 61 3.22 11.60 -11.90
N ARG A 62 2.49 10.89 -12.77
CA ARG A 62 2.98 9.69 -13.44
C ARG A 62 4.23 9.98 -14.28
N ALA A 63 4.17 11.01 -15.11
CA ALA A 63 5.27 11.34 -16.02
C ALA A 63 6.56 11.77 -15.28
N LYS A 64 6.46 12.43 -14.12
CA LYS A 64 7.63 13.00 -13.42
C LYS A 64 8.13 12.18 -12.24
N LEU A 65 7.28 11.31 -11.66
CA LEU A 65 7.55 10.64 -10.39
C LEU A 65 7.35 9.12 -10.48
N THR A 66 7.08 8.58 -11.66
CA THR A 66 7.06 7.13 -11.89
C THR A 66 7.88 6.80 -13.12
N GLY A 67 8.30 5.54 -13.25
CA GLY A 67 9.07 5.07 -14.40
C GLY A 67 9.13 3.56 -14.46
N LEU A 68 8.04 2.89 -14.10
CA LEU A 68 7.91 1.46 -14.35
C LEU A 68 7.42 1.29 -15.80
N ASN A 69 8.24 0.66 -16.63
CA ASN A 69 7.89 0.41 -18.03
C ASN A 69 7.23 -0.98 -18.11
N SER A 70 5.88 -1.02 -18.17
CA SER A 70 5.13 -2.29 -18.28
C SER A 70 5.27 -2.97 -19.64
N ASP A 71 5.68 -2.20 -20.66
CA ASP A 71 5.57 -2.59 -22.07
C ASP A 71 6.86 -3.20 -22.63
N ALA A 72 7.95 -3.15 -21.86
CA ALA A 72 9.07 -4.03 -22.10
C ALA A 72 8.62 -5.43 -21.66
N GLN A 73 8.36 -6.29 -22.65
CA GLN A 73 8.02 -7.70 -22.50
C GLN A 73 8.66 -8.27 -21.24
N GLU A 74 7.86 -8.93 -20.42
CA GLU A 74 8.32 -9.84 -19.37
C GLU A 74 8.99 -11.06 -20.04
N GLU A 75 9.96 -10.80 -20.92
CA GLU A 75 10.66 -11.78 -21.73
C GLU A 75 11.61 -12.51 -20.78
N ASN A 76 11.19 -13.71 -20.39
CA ASN A 76 12.01 -14.74 -19.77
C ASN A 76 12.38 -14.52 -18.29
N ALA A 77 11.44 -14.14 -17.43
CA ALA A 77 11.48 -14.74 -16.10
C ALA A 77 11.09 -16.22 -16.28
N PRO A 78 12.01 -17.20 -16.09
CA PRO A 78 11.66 -18.60 -16.28
C PRO A 78 10.40 -18.90 -15.47
N ALA A 79 9.43 -19.59 -16.06
CA ALA A 79 8.20 -19.98 -15.36
C ALA A 79 8.51 -20.62 -14.00
N GLU A 80 9.69 -21.21 -13.86
CA GLU A 80 10.26 -21.77 -12.64
C GLU A 80 10.51 -20.76 -11.50
N VAL A 81 10.88 -19.51 -11.76
CA VAL A 81 11.08 -18.47 -10.72
C VAL A 81 9.74 -18.05 -10.13
N HIS A 82 8.76 -17.79 -10.99
CA HIS A 82 7.37 -17.53 -10.57
C HIS A 82 6.76 -18.77 -9.91
N ALA A 83 7.01 -19.97 -10.43
CA ALA A 83 6.58 -21.23 -9.82
C ALA A 83 7.25 -21.49 -8.47
N ARG A 84 8.53 -21.12 -8.28
CA ARG A 84 9.25 -21.28 -7.00
C ARG A 84 8.80 -20.27 -5.97
N ALA A 85 8.52 -19.03 -6.37
CA ALA A 85 7.90 -18.04 -5.49
C ALA A 85 6.49 -18.46 -5.08
N ARG A 86 5.68 -18.95 -6.03
CA ARG A 86 4.36 -19.55 -5.76
C ARG A 86 4.47 -20.79 -4.88
N ARG A 87 5.42 -21.70 -5.14
CA ARG A 87 5.63 -22.93 -4.36
C ARG A 87 6.08 -22.60 -2.94
N PHE A 88 6.98 -21.63 -2.74
CA PHE A 88 7.38 -21.16 -1.42
C PHE A 88 6.19 -20.54 -0.65
N LEU A 89 5.37 -19.73 -1.33
CA LEU A 89 4.15 -19.17 -0.73
C LEU A 89 3.15 -20.28 -0.36
N MET A 90 2.92 -21.22 -1.26
CA MET A 90 2.00 -22.35 -1.05
C MET A 90 2.51 -23.31 0.02
N ASP A 91 3.81 -23.58 0.10
CA ASP A 91 4.42 -24.39 1.17
C ASP A 91 4.30 -23.70 2.53
N SER A 92 4.46 -22.37 2.56
CA SER A 92 4.30 -21.57 3.77
C SER A 92 2.84 -21.55 4.24
N ILE A 93 1.88 -21.49 3.31
CA ILE A 93 0.44 -21.62 3.58
C ILE A 93 0.10 -23.04 4.05
N ALA A 94 0.59 -24.07 3.34
CA ALA A 94 0.35 -25.48 3.67
C ALA A 94 0.87 -25.83 5.06
N LYS A 95 2.07 -25.36 5.44
CA LYS A 95 2.61 -25.53 6.80
C LYS A 95 1.74 -24.85 7.86
N LYS A 96 1.17 -23.67 7.58
CA LYS A 96 0.24 -22.98 8.49
C LYS A 96 -1.08 -23.74 8.63
N ILE A 97 -1.62 -24.26 7.52
CA ILE A 97 -2.84 -25.08 7.51
C ILE A 97 -2.63 -26.38 8.29
N ASP A 98 -1.54 -27.12 8.03
CA ASP A 98 -1.22 -28.37 8.72
C ASP A 98 -1.08 -28.17 10.24
N LYS A 99 -0.42 -27.07 10.66
CA LYS A 99 -0.32 -26.69 12.07
C LYS A 99 -1.69 -26.44 12.72
N GLU A 100 -2.61 -25.75 12.03
CA GLU A 100 -3.96 -25.50 12.54
C GLU A 100 -4.84 -26.76 12.52
N ILE A 101 -4.70 -27.63 11.52
CA ILE A 101 -5.38 -28.93 11.47
C ILE A 101 -4.94 -29.79 12.65
N ARG A 102 -3.62 -29.95 12.87
CA ARG A 102 -3.08 -30.69 14.02
C ARG A 102 -3.57 -30.14 15.36
N LYS A 103 -3.62 -28.81 15.50
CA LYS A 103 -4.16 -28.16 16.69
C LYS A 103 -5.64 -28.48 16.92
N LYS A 104 -6.45 -28.47 15.86
CA LYS A 104 -7.87 -28.84 15.94
C LYS A 104 -8.07 -30.33 16.24
N ILE A 105 -7.28 -31.21 15.63
CA ILE A 105 -7.32 -32.66 15.89
C ILE A 105 -6.98 -32.92 17.36
N ASN A 106 -5.89 -32.37 17.87
CA ASN A 106 -5.47 -32.56 19.26
C ASN A 106 -6.51 -32.01 20.25
N LYS A 107 -7.14 -30.87 19.95
CA LYS A 107 -8.24 -30.31 20.75
C LYS A 107 -9.52 -31.17 20.70
N THR A 108 -9.78 -31.83 19.58
CA THR A 108 -10.95 -32.72 19.40
C THR A 108 -10.73 -34.05 20.11
N LEU A 109 -9.50 -34.55 20.11
CA LEU A 109 -9.10 -35.76 20.83
C LEU A 109 -9.09 -35.54 22.35
N SER A 110 -8.71 -34.35 22.83
CA SER A 110 -8.79 -34.02 24.26
C SER A 110 -10.21 -33.69 24.75
N GLY A 111 -11.16 -33.43 23.85
CA GLY A 111 -12.53 -33.02 24.18
C GLY A 111 -13.61 -34.11 24.09
N LYS A 112 -13.29 -35.33 23.61
CA LYS A 112 -14.29 -36.42 23.49
C LYS A 112 -14.31 -37.33 24.73
N LYS A 113 -15.06 -36.92 25.75
CA LYS A 113 -15.76 -37.84 26.66
C LYS A 113 -17.26 -37.55 26.64
N LYS A 114 -18.02 -38.57 26.17
CA LYS A 114 -19.48 -38.79 26.18
C LYS A 114 -20.37 -38.03 25.15
N ARG A 115 -21.18 -38.84 24.45
CA ARG A 115 -22.31 -38.60 23.54
C ARG A 115 -23.55 -39.27 24.19
N PRO A 116 -24.79 -39.24 23.64
CA PRO A 116 -25.38 -38.43 22.56
C PRO A 116 -26.85 -37.96 22.84
N GLY A 117 -27.46 -37.25 21.87
CA GLY A 117 -28.92 -37.29 21.63
C GLY A 117 -29.53 -35.97 21.14
N GLY A 118 -30.27 -36.00 20.02
CA GLY A 118 -31.20 -34.93 19.64
C GLY A 118 -31.16 -34.48 18.18
N SER A 119 -32.11 -34.99 17.39
CA SER A 119 -32.50 -34.61 16.03
C SER A 119 -33.26 -33.28 15.98
N GLY A 120 -33.13 -32.53 14.89
CA GLY A 120 -34.01 -31.38 14.59
C GLY A 120 -33.83 -30.86 13.16
N SER A 121 -34.91 -30.90 12.39
CA SER A 121 -35.08 -30.54 10.98
C SER A 121 -35.84 -29.19 10.81
N TYR A 122 -36.08 -28.79 9.54
CA TYR A 122 -36.81 -27.61 8.97
C TYR A 122 -35.92 -26.42 8.54
N SER A 123 -35.79 -26.08 7.24
CA SER A 123 -36.73 -25.38 6.31
C SER A 123 -36.97 -23.92 6.76
N SER A 124 -37.02 -22.86 5.95
CA SER A 124 -37.09 -22.59 4.50
C SER A 124 -37.17 -21.06 4.31
N GLY A 125 -36.70 -20.53 3.18
CA GLY A 125 -37.37 -19.42 2.47
C GLY A 125 -37.04 -17.96 2.82
N GLY A 126 -36.96 -17.11 1.79
CA GLY A 126 -37.17 -15.66 1.90
C GLY A 126 -36.32 -14.79 0.97
N SER A 127 -36.83 -14.50 -0.22
CA SER A 127 -36.29 -13.55 -1.20
C SER A 127 -36.96 -12.16 -1.08
N TYR A 128 -36.54 -11.22 -1.95
CA TYR A 128 -37.14 -9.93 -2.34
C TYR A 128 -36.89 -8.75 -1.39
N SER A 129 -36.80 -7.48 -1.80
CA SER A 129 -36.45 -6.71 -3.01
C SER A 129 -36.80 -5.24 -2.68
N SER A 130 -36.23 -4.28 -3.42
CA SER A 130 -36.64 -2.85 -3.52
C SER A 130 -36.41 -2.00 -2.26
N GLY A 131 -36.05 -0.72 -2.29
CA GLY A 131 -36.05 0.33 -3.30
C GLY A 131 -36.18 1.66 -2.52
N GLY A 132 -35.54 2.75 -2.95
CA GLY A 132 -35.68 4.03 -2.25
C GLY A 132 -34.75 5.11 -2.80
N SER A 133 -35.36 6.19 -3.30
CA SER A 133 -34.76 7.24 -4.12
C SER A 133 -34.87 8.63 -3.45
N TYR A 134 -33.97 9.56 -3.84
CA TYR A 134 -33.97 11.03 -3.62
C TYR A 134 -33.84 11.50 -2.14
N SER A 135 -33.28 12.66 -1.77
CA SER A 135 -33.17 13.98 -2.39
C SER A 135 -32.06 14.82 -1.71
N SER A 136 -31.69 15.91 -2.37
CA SER A 136 -30.71 16.94 -2.02
C SER A 136 -31.16 17.86 -0.86
N GLY A 137 -30.22 18.33 -0.04
CA GLY A 137 -30.40 19.53 0.80
C GLY A 137 -29.56 19.58 2.08
N GLU A 138 -28.95 20.76 2.33
CA GLU A 138 -28.43 21.29 3.61
C GLU A 138 -27.01 20.85 4.05
N LEU A 139 -26.00 21.70 3.86
CA LEU A 139 -25.53 22.83 4.69
C LEU A 139 -24.70 22.41 5.92
N PHE A 140 -23.48 22.93 5.95
CA PHE A 140 -22.45 22.88 6.99
C PHE A 140 -22.94 22.92 8.45
N PRO A 141 -22.14 22.36 9.39
CA PRO A 141 -21.82 23.08 10.61
C PRO A 141 -20.31 23.38 10.69
N SER A 142 -20.04 24.68 10.73
CA SER A 142 -18.80 25.31 11.18
C SER A 142 -18.45 24.95 12.63
N GLY A 143 -17.16 24.72 12.90
CA GLY A 143 -16.55 25.02 14.21
C GLY A 143 -16.71 23.96 15.31
N GLY A 144 -16.05 22.80 15.17
CA GLY A 144 -15.76 21.92 16.29
C GLY A 144 -14.36 22.16 16.85
N SER A 145 -14.24 22.88 17.96
CA SER A 145 -12.99 22.99 18.71
C SER A 145 -12.72 21.64 19.39
N TYR A 146 -11.73 20.88 18.90
CA TYR A 146 -11.39 19.57 19.48
C TYR A 146 -10.78 19.77 20.87
N SER A 147 -11.43 19.19 21.89
CA SER A 147 -10.94 19.18 23.27
C SER A 147 -9.49 18.67 23.35
N ARG A 148 -8.64 19.31 24.17
CA ARG A 148 -7.25 18.88 24.44
C ARG A 148 -7.16 17.41 24.88
N ASN A 149 -8.23 16.85 25.45
CA ASN A 149 -8.30 15.44 25.84
C ASN A 149 -8.44 14.48 24.64
N THR A 150 -9.05 14.91 23.53
CA THR A 150 -9.13 14.14 22.28
C THR A 150 -7.75 14.05 21.62
N LEU A 151 -6.99 15.17 21.61
CA LEU A 151 -5.62 15.21 21.10
C LEU A 151 -4.65 14.39 21.97
N ARG A 152 -4.86 14.31 23.29
CA ARG A 152 -4.05 13.47 24.18
C ARG A 152 -4.33 11.97 24.01
N LYS A 153 -5.59 11.60 23.71
CA LYS A 153 -5.96 10.20 23.37
C LYS A 153 -5.40 9.75 22.01
N LEU A 154 -5.23 10.66 21.05
CA LEU A 154 -4.55 10.38 19.78
C LEU A 154 -3.02 10.25 19.91
N SER A 155 -2.42 10.81 20.97
CA SER A 155 -0.96 10.82 21.18
C SER A 155 -0.44 9.69 22.10
N THR A 156 -1.31 8.91 22.75
CA THR A 156 -0.89 7.89 23.74
C THR A 156 -1.28 6.45 23.42
N THR A 157 -1.96 6.19 22.31
CA THR A 157 -2.00 4.83 21.76
C THR A 157 -0.66 4.51 21.11
N ARG A 158 0.26 3.98 21.91
CA ARG A 158 1.37 3.14 21.44
C ARG A 158 0.75 2.07 20.54
N ALA A 159 0.85 2.29 19.23
CA ALA A 159 0.34 1.38 18.21
C ALA A 159 1.20 0.11 18.19
N THR A 160 1.08 -0.71 19.23
CA THR A 160 1.33 -2.14 19.13
C THR A 160 -0.01 -2.76 18.73
N SER A 161 -0.44 -2.47 17.50
CA SER A 161 -1.60 -3.14 16.93
C SER A 161 -1.26 -4.63 16.85
N ARG A 162 -1.95 -5.44 17.65
CA ARG A 162 -1.99 -6.89 17.42
C ARG A 162 -2.56 -7.09 16.02
N LEU A 163 -1.68 -7.40 15.07
CA LEU A 163 -2.05 -7.82 13.72
C LEU A 163 -3.15 -8.88 13.80
N SER A 164 -4.18 -8.74 12.96
CA SER A 164 -5.27 -9.71 12.91
C SER A 164 -4.71 -11.11 12.63
N LYS A 165 -5.41 -12.16 13.07
CA LYS A 165 -4.95 -13.53 12.90
C LYS A 165 -4.74 -13.83 11.40
N GLY A 166 -3.49 -13.98 10.98
CA GLY A 166 -3.11 -14.20 9.58
C GLY A 166 -2.48 -12.98 8.88
N ALA A 167 -2.56 -11.79 9.46
CA ALA A 167 -1.88 -10.62 8.94
C ALA A 167 -0.35 -10.75 9.11
N VAL A 168 0.37 -10.36 8.07
CA VAL A 168 1.84 -10.40 8.00
C VAL A 168 2.33 -8.99 7.80
N ASP A 169 3.33 -8.61 8.58
CA ASP A 169 3.95 -7.29 8.54
C ASP A 169 5.48 -7.44 8.60
N TYR A 170 6.14 -7.07 7.51
CA TYR A 170 7.59 -7.15 7.39
C TYR A 170 8.31 -5.86 7.78
N ARG A 171 7.62 -4.82 8.27
CA ARG A 171 8.24 -3.51 8.56
C ARG A 171 9.45 -3.59 9.50
N GLN A 172 9.48 -4.56 10.42
CA GLN A 172 10.63 -4.80 11.29
C GLN A 172 11.92 -5.25 10.56
N TYR A 173 11.80 -5.64 9.29
CA TYR A 173 12.92 -6.05 8.43
C TYR A 173 13.19 -5.06 7.29
N MET A 174 12.35 -4.04 7.11
CA MET A 174 12.45 -3.10 6.00
C MET A 174 13.30 -1.89 6.38
N GLN A 175 13.99 -1.33 5.39
CA GLN A 175 14.68 -0.05 5.53
C GLN A 175 13.69 1.11 5.73
N PRO A 176 14.13 2.26 6.27
CA PRO A 176 13.34 3.48 6.29
C PRO A 176 12.82 3.86 4.89
N ILE A 177 11.66 4.54 4.85
CA ILE A 177 11.09 5.03 3.60
C ILE A 177 12.05 6.06 2.98
N GLU A 178 12.41 5.85 1.71
CA GLU A 178 13.24 6.76 0.93
C GLU A 178 12.43 7.53 -0.11
N ASN A 179 13.03 8.57 -0.72
CA ASN A 179 12.37 9.44 -1.72
C ASN A 179 13.17 9.45 -3.02
N GLN A 180 12.58 8.95 -4.10
CA GLN A 180 13.19 8.91 -5.44
C GLN A 180 13.37 10.29 -6.10
N GLY A 181 12.72 11.33 -5.55
CA GLY A 181 12.75 12.67 -6.13
C GLY A 181 12.08 12.74 -7.50
N ARG A 182 12.53 13.66 -8.34
CA ARG A 182 12.00 13.90 -9.70
C ARG A 182 12.71 13.03 -10.74
N CYS A 183 12.73 11.73 -10.49
CA CYS A 183 13.37 10.72 -11.33
C CYS A 183 12.45 9.50 -11.36
N GLY A 184 12.20 8.91 -12.54
CA GLY A 184 11.39 7.70 -12.73
C GLY A 184 12.09 6.41 -12.28
N SER A 185 12.82 6.45 -11.17
CA SER A 185 13.64 5.34 -10.66
C SER A 185 12.90 4.38 -9.74
N CYS A 186 11.56 4.39 -9.73
CA CYS A 186 10.77 3.54 -8.84
C CYS A 186 11.09 2.03 -8.96
N TYR A 187 11.53 1.57 -10.14
CA TYR A 187 12.00 0.20 -10.34
C TYR A 187 13.26 -0.11 -9.50
N ALA A 188 14.22 0.82 -9.43
CA ALA A 188 15.46 0.67 -8.66
C ALA A 188 15.18 0.63 -7.16
N PHE A 189 14.28 1.50 -6.68
CA PHE A 189 13.83 1.52 -5.28
C PHE A 189 13.10 0.23 -4.90
N ALA A 190 12.22 -0.28 -5.78
CA ALA A 190 11.48 -1.51 -5.53
C ALA A 190 12.42 -2.73 -5.44
N VAL A 191 13.38 -2.85 -6.37
CA VAL A 191 14.34 -3.97 -6.40
C VAL A 191 15.26 -3.94 -5.18
N THR A 192 15.90 -2.80 -4.90
CA THR A 192 16.78 -2.67 -3.72
C THR A 192 16.04 -2.95 -2.43
N SER A 193 14.86 -2.38 -2.21
CA SER A 193 14.07 -2.60 -0.98
C SER A 193 13.72 -4.07 -0.76
N ALA A 194 13.40 -4.80 -1.84
CA ALA A 194 13.11 -6.23 -1.76
C ALA A 194 14.33 -7.06 -1.34
N ILE A 195 15.53 -6.71 -1.85
CA ILE A 195 16.78 -7.39 -1.50
C ILE A 195 17.19 -7.04 -0.07
N GLU A 196 17.23 -5.75 0.27
CA GLU A 196 17.55 -5.25 1.62
C GLU A 196 16.68 -5.92 2.68
N GLY A 197 15.35 -5.94 2.47
CA GLY A 197 14.41 -6.61 3.37
C GLY A 197 14.63 -8.12 3.46
N THR A 198 15.03 -8.77 2.37
CA THR A 198 15.33 -10.21 2.36
C THR A 198 16.61 -10.54 3.13
N PHE A 199 17.65 -9.72 3.00
CA PHE A 199 18.89 -9.87 3.77
C PHE A 199 18.62 -9.70 5.26
N LYS A 200 17.86 -8.67 5.64
CA LYS A 200 17.48 -8.49 7.03
C LYS A 200 16.62 -9.62 7.57
N PHE A 201 15.66 -10.11 6.79
CA PHE A 201 14.76 -11.20 7.18
C PHE A 201 15.48 -12.56 7.32
N LYS A 202 16.37 -12.90 6.39
CA LYS A 202 16.99 -14.24 6.34
C LYS A 202 18.32 -14.33 7.08
N LYS A 203 19.11 -13.27 7.05
CA LYS A 203 20.48 -13.25 7.58
C LYS A 203 20.64 -12.35 8.80
N ASN A 204 19.61 -11.57 9.14
CA ASN A 204 19.69 -10.50 10.14
C ASN A 204 20.75 -9.43 9.80
N GLU A 205 21.12 -9.32 8.53
CA GLU A 205 22.08 -8.33 8.03
C GLU A 205 21.35 -7.08 7.59
N ASP A 206 21.81 -5.93 8.09
CA ASP A 206 21.31 -4.63 7.67
C ASP A 206 22.22 -4.10 6.56
N ILE A 207 21.79 -4.30 5.31
CA ILE A 207 22.50 -3.83 4.13
C ILE A 207 21.77 -2.63 3.53
N LYS A 208 22.54 -1.69 3.00
CA LYS A 208 22.03 -0.56 2.21
C LYS A 208 22.62 -0.63 0.82
N LEU A 209 21.76 -0.86 -0.16
CA LEU A 209 22.12 -0.98 -1.57
C LEU A 209 22.08 0.38 -2.27
N SER A 210 22.89 0.51 -3.32
CA SER A 210 22.94 1.71 -4.15
C SER A 210 21.80 1.69 -5.17
N LYS A 211 20.77 2.51 -4.92
CA LYS A 211 19.70 2.75 -5.90
C LYS A 211 20.28 3.40 -7.17
N GLN A 212 21.28 4.27 -7.00
CA GLN A 212 21.95 4.99 -8.09
C GLN A 212 22.71 4.06 -9.04
N GLN A 213 23.34 3.00 -8.54
CA GLN A 213 23.99 2.00 -9.40
C GLN A 213 23.00 1.35 -10.37
N LEU A 214 21.76 1.10 -9.92
CA LEU A 214 20.73 0.55 -10.80
C LEU A 214 20.24 1.59 -11.82
N VAL A 215 20.18 2.86 -11.42
CA VAL A 215 19.82 3.96 -12.34
C VAL A 215 20.89 4.15 -13.42
N ASP A 216 22.17 4.05 -13.07
CA ASP A 216 23.28 4.37 -13.98
C ASP A 216 23.73 3.19 -14.83
N CYS A 217 23.65 1.96 -14.29
CA CYS A 217 24.35 0.81 -14.86
C CYS A 217 23.44 -0.35 -15.26
N SER A 218 22.19 -0.42 -14.78
CA SER A 218 21.27 -1.47 -15.22
C SER A 218 20.79 -1.20 -16.66
N PRO A 219 20.41 -2.23 -17.43
CA PRO A 219 19.91 -2.07 -18.79
C PRO A 219 18.47 -1.51 -18.76
N SER A 220 18.37 -0.26 -18.31
CA SER A 220 17.17 0.54 -18.14
C SER A 220 17.42 1.93 -18.75
N SER A 221 16.40 2.77 -18.78
CA SER A 221 16.52 4.16 -19.24
C SER A 221 16.76 5.14 -18.08
N GLY A 222 17.39 4.67 -16.99
CA GLY A 222 17.72 5.51 -15.83
C GLY A 222 16.49 6.18 -15.23
N CYS A 223 16.48 7.52 -15.22
CA CYS A 223 15.33 8.31 -14.73
C CYS A 223 14.12 8.33 -15.66
N SER A 224 14.25 7.86 -16.91
CA SER A 224 13.12 7.71 -17.83
C SER A 224 12.37 6.38 -17.62
N GLY A 225 12.90 5.50 -16.77
CA GLY A 225 12.22 4.29 -16.33
C GLY A 225 12.98 3.00 -16.60
N GLY A 226 12.43 1.91 -16.09
CA GLY A 226 13.00 0.57 -16.15
C GLY A 226 12.00 -0.50 -15.74
N THR A 227 12.40 -1.76 -15.84
CA THR A 227 11.58 -2.92 -15.43
C THR A 227 12.18 -3.60 -14.22
N LEU A 228 11.33 -4.23 -13.40
CA LEU A 228 11.82 -5.00 -12.24
C LEU A 228 12.66 -6.20 -12.69
N GLY A 229 12.22 -6.92 -13.72
CA GLY A 229 12.88 -8.12 -14.22
C GLY A 229 14.29 -7.86 -14.72
N GLN A 230 14.48 -6.87 -15.59
CA GLN A 230 15.81 -6.50 -16.09
C GLN A 230 16.73 -6.03 -14.97
N THR A 231 16.21 -5.26 -14.01
CA THR A 231 17.02 -4.78 -12.90
C THR A 231 17.43 -5.91 -11.95
N PHE A 232 16.58 -6.90 -11.68
CA PHE A 232 16.98 -8.11 -10.96
C PHE A 232 18.01 -8.94 -11.72
N ASN A 233 17.84 -9.10 -13.04
CA ASN A 233 18.78 -9.84 -13.88
C ASN A 233 20.16 -9.17 -13.90
N TYR A 234 20.21 -7.84 -14.00
CA TYR A 234 21.46 -7.08 -13.92
C TYR A 234 22.24 -7.37 -12.63
N ILE A 235 21.56 -7.32 -11.47
CA ILE A 235 22.18 -7.62 -10.16
C ILE A 235 22.77 -9.03 -10.16
N LYS A 236 21.99 -10.01 -10.67
CA LYS A 236 22.42 -11.41 -10.75
C LYS A 236 23.66 -11.57 -11.65
N GLU A 237 23.68 -10.93 -12.82
CA GLU A 237 24.78 -11.03 -13.80
C GLU A 237 26.06 -10.34 -13.31
N ARG A 238 25.95 -9.28 -12.51
CA ARG A 238 27.10 -8.57 -11.93
C ARG A 238 27.64 -9.19 -10.65
N GLY A 239 26.99 -10.25 -10.15
CA GLY A 239 27.45 -10.99 -8.97
C GLY A 239 27.28 -10.23 -7.65
N GLY A 240 26.39 -9.24 -7.60
CA GLY A 240 26.19 -8.38 -6.44
C GLY A 240 24.98 -7.48 -6.57
#